data_AF-A0A1M5DS60-F1
#
_entry.id   AF-A0A1M5DS60-F1
#
_cell.length_a   1.000
_cell.length_b   1.000
_cell.length_c   1.000
_cell.angle_alpha   90.00
_cell.angle_beta   90.00
_cell.angle_gamma   90.00
#
_symmetry.space_group_name_H-M   'P 1'
#
loop_
_entity.id
_entity.type
_entity.pdbx_description
1 polymer ?
#
loop_
_entity_poly.entity_id
_entity_poly.type
_entity_poly.pdbx_seq_one_letter_code
_entity_poly.pdbx_strand_id
1 'polypeptide(L)'
;MRYILYFLFVWISVSAQPFAIGSTAITFTDVTRNNRSVGTQIYYPAVSAGTDTPVASGSFPVIAFGHGFVMNVGAYQNIWELLVPQGYIVALPTTEGGFSPSHLNFAQDLAFVITQIKAQNTQNGAFFFQRIHPKAGVMGHSMGGGSAHLAAALGAPIDALCTLAPAETNPSAISASQNITLPSLVIAGSNDCITPPNTNQLPMYNALPSGTCKAYLSITGGSHCQMANSNFNCSFGEATCAPGPTITRSQQQAILHSYLLLWMNAQLKDSCSDRDQLLQLLNAANGVTAQWQCTSCALDLANLPQEKGLRLANPMLSTLSIPLPATAIQSLILRDIQGKIVLEKNNSATIAVDFLAAGTYILELTTKSGERYQQKLMKQ
;
A
#
# COMPACT_ATOMS: atom_id res chain seq x y z
N MET A 1 -43.39 29.03 30.33
CA MET A 1 -42.81 28.49 29.09
C MET A 1 -41.35 28.14 29.36
N ARG A 2 -40.99 26.85 29.37
CA ARG A 2 -39.59 26.38 29.52
C ARG A 2 -39.02 26.21 28.11
N TYR A 3 -38.01 27.00 27.76
CA TYR A 3 -37.28 26.84 26.50
C TYR A 3 -36.29 25.68 26.63
N ILE A 4 -36.50 24.63 25.86
CA ILE A 4 -35.56 23.52 25.71
C ILE A 4 -34.56 23.92 24.62
N LEU A 5 -33.30 24.16 25.01
CA LEU A 5 -32.20 24.34 24.06
C LEU A 5 -31.86 22.99 23.44
N TYR A 6 -32.14 22.83 22.15
CA TYR A 6 -31.62 21.73 21.34
C TYR A 6 -30.18 22.06 20.92
N PHE A 7 -29.20 21.38 21.50
CA PHE A 7 -27.84 21.38 20.98
C PHE A 7 -27.77 20.44 19.77
N LEU A 8 -27.73 21.03 18.57
CA LEU A 8 -27.40 20.33 17.34
C LEU A 8 -25.91 19.96 17.38
N PHE A 9 -25.60 18.68 17.62
CA PHE A 9 -24.27 18.13 17.38
C PHE A 9 -24.07 17.99 15.87
N VAL A 10 -23.41 18.97 15.25
CA VAL A 10 -22.92 18.88 13.87
C VAL A 10 -21.66 18.02 13.89
N TRP A 11 -21.76 16.82 13.34
CA TRP A 11 -20.61 15.95 13.09
C TRP A 11 -19.82 16.55 11.92
N ILE A 12 -18.78 17.33 12.22
CA ILE A 12 -17.83 17.79 11.21
C ILE A 12 -16.95 16.60 10.86
N SER A 13 -17.28 15.89 9.78
CA SER A 13 -16.37 14.95 9.15
C SER A 13 -15.16 15.75 8.63
N VAL A 14 -14.04 15.72 9.35
CA VAL A 14 -12.78 16.26 8.87
C VAL A 14 -12.31 15.38 7.72
N SER A 15 -12.66 15.75 6.50
CA SER A 15 -12.00 15.21 5.30
C SER A 15 -10.61 15.85 5.24
N ALA A 16 -9.57 15.03 5.39
CA ALA A 16 -8.21 15.49 5.14
C ALA A 16 -8.14 15.98 3.68
N GLN A 17 -7.78 17.25 3.48
CA GLN A 17 -7.57 17.78 2.14
C GLN A 17 -6.42 17.03 1.45
N PRO A 18 -6.51 16.77 0.14
CA PRO A 18 -5.42 16.15 -0.60
C PRO A 18 -4.15 17.01 -0.49
N PHE A 19 -2.98 16.36 -0.40
CA PHE A 19 -1.71 17.08 -0.36
C PHE A 19 -1.42 17.80 -1.68
N ALA A 20 -0.77 18.96 -1.62
CA ALA A 20 -0.20 19.59 -2.80
C ALA A 20 0.98 18.77 -3.33
N ILE A 21 1.23 18.81 -4.64
CA ILE A 21 2.30 18.05 -5.28
C ILE A 21 3.57 18.90 -5.34
N GLY A 22 4.59 18.48 -4.60
CA GLY A 22 5.95 18.98 -4.77
C GLY A 22 6.75 18.10 -5.73
N SER A 23 7.80 18.66 -6.32
CA SER A 23 8.77 17.92 -7.13
C SER A 23 10.20 18.26 -6.74
N THR A 24 11.14 17.34 -6.97
CA THR A 24 12.59 17.56 -6.83
C THR A 24 13.34 16.54 -7.69
N ALA A 25 14.60 16.81 -8.01
CA ALA A 25 15.48 15.88 -8.72
C ALA A 25 16.72 15.59 -7.86
N ILE A 26 16.95 14.32 -7.55
CA ILE A 26 18.09 13.88 -6.74
C ILE A 26 18.87 12.82 -7.52
N THR A 27 20.19 12.96 -7.53
CA THR A 27 21.11 11.95 -8.03
C THR A 27 21.74 11.23 -6.86
N PHE A 28 21.45 9.93 -6.73
CA PHE A 28 22.08 9.07 -5.73
C PHE A 28 23.29 8.37 -6.31
N THR A 29 24.38 8.25 -5.56
CA THR A 29 25.58 7.53 -5.98
C THR A 29 25.65 6.16 -5.31
N ASP A 30 25.54 5.09 -6.10
CA ASP A 30 25.72 3.73 -5.63
C ASP A 30 27.20 3.35 -5.65
N VAL A 31 27.86 3.57 -4.51
CA VAL A 31 29.29 3.27 -4.31
C VAL A 31 29.61 1.77 -4.45
N THR A 32 28.62 0.89 -4.28
CA THR A 32 28.81 -0.58 -4.37
C THR A 32 28.78 -1.09 -5.80
N ARG A 33 28.26 -0.29 -6.74
CA ARG A 33 28.18 -0.61 -8.18
C ARG A 33 29.03 0.37 -8.99
N ASN A 34 30.31 0.49 -8.64
CA ASN A 34 31.30 1.33 -9.33
C ASN A 34 30.92 2.82 -9.39
N ASN A 35 30.44 3.38 -8.27
CA ASN A 35 29.98 4.77 -8.18
C ASN A 35 28.90 5.10 -9.23
N ARG A 36 28.00 4.14 -9.49
CA ARG A 36 26.91 4.33 -10.45
C ARG A 36 26.04 5.50 -10.03
N SER A 37 25.84 6.43 -10.95
CA SER A 37 24.95 7.59 -10.77
C SER A 37 23.51 7.20 -11.09
N VAL A 38 22.61 7.37 -10.13
CA VAL A 38 21.18 7.05 -10.26
C VAL A 38 20.37 8.33 -10.13
N GLY A 39 20.22 9.03 -11.26
CA GLY A 39 19.33 10.20 -11.37
C GLY A 39 17.87 9.80 -11.14
N THR A 40 17.16 10.57 -10.33
CA THR A 40 15.79 10.26 -9.92
C THR A 40 14.94 11.53 -9.88
N GLN A 41 13.84 11.52 -10.62
CA GLN A 41 12.78 12.53 -10.48
C GLN A 41 11.85 12.09 -9.35
N ILE A 42 11.59 12.94 -8.37
CA ILE A 42 10.76 12.61 -7.21
C ILE A 42 9.60 13.59 -7.13
N TYR A 43 8.40 13.05 -6.90
CA TYR A 43 7.20 13.81 -6.57
C TYR A 43 6.74 13.42 -5.17
N TYR A 44 6.31 14.40 -4.37
CA TYR A 44 6.06 14.17 -2.95
C TYR A 44 4.96 15.09 -2.39
N PRO A 45 4.33 14.71 -1.26
CA PRO A 45 3.35 15.55 -0.57
C PRO A 45 4.03 16.81 -0.04
N ALA A 46 3.64 17.97 -0.53
CA ALA A 46 4.22 19.26 -0.19
C ALA A 46 3.24 20.20 0.51
N VAL A 47 3.77 21.20 1.21
CA VAL A 47 2.96 22.26 1.84
C VAL A 47 2.26 23.13 0.78
N SER A 48 2.89 23.28 -0.39
CA SER A 48 2.38 24.01 -1.55
C SER A 48 2.94 23.36 -2.82
N ALA A 49 2.23 23.44 -3.95
CA ALA A 49 2.73 22.86 -5.18
C ALA A 49 3.97 23.61 -5.70
N GLY A 50 4.96 22.87 -6.20
CA GLY A 50 6.16 23.46 -6.81
C GLY A 50 7.42 22.61 -6.70
N THR A 51 8.49 23.08 -7.30
CA THR A 51 9.81 22.44 -7.23
C THR A 51 10.53 22.84 -5.94
N ASP A 52 11.13 21.87 -5.25
CA ASP A 52 11.89 22.03 -4.00
C ASP A 52 11.13 22.76 -2.87
N THR A 53 9.81 22.72 -2.91
CA THR A 53 8.95 23.22 -1.84
C THR A 53 9.03 22.33 -0.59
N PRO A 54 8.80 22.88 0.62
CA PRO A 54 8.85 22.08 1.84
C PRO A 54 7.91 20.85 1.78
N VAL A 55 8.46 19.69 2.13
CA VAL A 55 7.68 18.44 2.29
C VAL A 55 6.65 18.65 3.40
N ALA A 56 5.41 18.23 3.15
CA ALA A 56 4.31 18.32 4.10
C ALA A 56 4.63 17.55 5.39
N SER A 57 3.98 17.95 6.49
CA SER A 57 4.05 17.17 7.72
C SER A 57 3.37 15.81 7.54
N GLY A 58 4.00 14.75 8.00
CA GLY A 58 3.49 13.39 7.90
C GLY A 58 4.62 12.38 7.71
N SER A 59 4.24 11.12 7.56
CA SER A 59 5.13 10.01 7.24
C SER A 59 4.54 9.29 6.03
N PHE A 60 5.29 9.24 4.93
CA PHE A 60 4.77 8.85 3.63
C PHE A 60 5.51 7.62 3.08
N PRO A 61 4.78 6.58 2.61
CA PRO A 61 5.41 5.46 1.93
C PRO A 61 6.09 5.90 0.64
N VAL A 62 7.25 5.29 0.35
CA VAL A 62 8.02 5.56 -0.86
C VAL A 62 7.67 4.52 -1.91
N ILE A 63 7.46 4.96 -3.15
CA ILE A 63 7.25 4.10 -4.31
C ILE A 63 8.35 4.40 -5.32
N ALA A 64 9.18 3.41 -5.67
CA ALA A 64 10.03 3.52 -6.86
C ALA A 64 9.28 2.99 -8.10
N PHE A 65 9.24 3.78 -9.17
CA PHE A 65 8.50 3.46 -10.39
C PHE A 65 9.44 3.33 -11.60
N GLY A 66 9.49 2.14 -12.20
CA GLY A 66 10.26 1.88 -13.42
C GLY A 66 9.51 2.27 -14.70
N HIS A 67 10.14 3.08 -15.55
CA HIS A 67 9.58 3.46 -16.85
C HIS A 67 9.65 2.31 -17.89
N GLY A 68 8.85 2.43 -18.95
CA GLY A 68 8.89 1.53 -20.09
C GLY A 68 10.10 1.77 -21.00
N PHE A 69 10.38 0.81 -21.88
CA PHE A 69 11.48 0.91 -22.84
C PHE A 69 11.38 2.22 -23.63
N VAL A 70 12.47 2.99 -23.66
CA VAL A 70 12.59 4.30 -24.34
C VAL A 70 11.51 5.34 -23.98
N MET A 71 10.81 5.18 -22.86
CA MET A 71 9.84 6.14 -22.35
C MET A 71 10.47 7.08 -21.34
N ASN A 72 10.20 8.38 -21.46
CA ASN A 72 10.57 9.36 -20.44
C ASN A 72 9.62 9.26 -19.23
N VAL A 73 10.16 9.50 -18.02
CA VAL A 73 9.40 9.46 -16.76
C VAL A 73 8.21 10.43 -16.71
N GLY A 74 8.21 11.50 -17.50
CA GLY A 74 7.09 12.43 -17.65
C GLY A 74 5.81 11.80 -18.20
N ALA A 75 5.90 10.64 -18.87
CA ALA A 75 4.73 9.89 -19.33
C ALA A 75 3.86 9.36 -18.17
N TYR A 76 4.39 9.30 -16.94
CA TYR A 76 3.72 8.73 -15.77
C TYR A 76 3.07 9.78 -14.87
N GLN A 77 2.72 10.94 -15.43
CA GLN A 77 1.94 11.96 -14.71
C GLN A 77 0.63 11.44 -14.14
N ASN A 78 -0.08 10.59 -14.88
CA ASN A 78 -1.28 9.93 -14.38
C ASN A 78 -1.05 9.06 -13.13
N ILE A 79 0.19 8.65 -12.85
CA ILE A 79 0.52 7.82 -11.68
C ILE A 79 0.86 8.68 -10.47
N TRP A 80 1.75 9.67 -10.62
CA TRP A 80 2.12 10.51 -9.48
C TRP A 80 1.02 11.52 -9.11
N GLU A 81 0.18 11.98 -10.05
CA GLU A 81 -1.01 12.79 -9.72
C GLU A 81 -2.09 12.00 -8.98
N LEU A 82 -2.13 10.67 -9.15
CA LEU A 82 -3.00 9.81 -8.36
C LEU A 82 -2.47 9.64 -6.93
N LEU A 83 -1.18 9.31 -6.81
CA LEU A 83 -0.61 8.82 -5.55
C LEU A 83 -0.12 9.94 -4.62
N VAL A 84 0.50 10.99 -5.15
CA VAL A 84 1.10 12.04 -4.30
C VAL A 84 0.06 12.79 -3.47
N PRO A 85 -1.11 13.20 -4.02
CA PRO A 85 -2.16 13.82 -3.21
C PRO A 85 -2.71 12.92 -2.11
N GLN A 86 -2.54 11.60 -2.26
CA GLN A 86 -2.94 10.57 -1.29
C GLN A 86 -1.85 10.30 -0.25
N GLY A 87 -0.71 11.02 -0.25
CA GLY A 87 0.34 10.87 0.75
C GLY A 87 1.37 9.79 0.41
N TYR A 88 1.76 9.69 -0.85
CA TYR A 88 2.89 8.85 -1.30
C TYR A 88 4.02 9.70 -1.84
N ILE A 89 5.26 9.27 -1.61
CA ILE A 89 6.43 9.77 -2.32
C ILE A 89 6.66 8.86 -3.53
N VAL A 90 6.65 9.41 -4.73
CA VAL A 90 6.87 8.65 -5.98
C VAL A 90 8.21 9.05 -6.58
N ALA A 91 9.14 8.10 -6.60
CA ALA A 91 10.49 8.25 -7.13
C ALA A 91 10.60 7.52 -8.48
N LEU A 92 11.01 8.23 -9.52
CA LEU A 92 11.14 7.71 -10.88
C LEU A 92 12.61 7.81 -11.30
N PRO A 93 13.39 6.73 -11.15
CA PRO A 93 14.76 6.70 -11.65
C PRO A 93 14.78 6.91 -13.17
N THR A 94 15.75 7.67 -13.66
CA THR A 94 15.89 8.05 -15.07
C THR A 94 17.02 7.28 -15.78
N THR A 95 17.57 6.27 -15.11
CA THR A 95 18.61 5.38 -15.66
C THR A 95 18.01 4.39 -16.64
N GLU A 96 18.84 3.76 -17.47
CA GLU A 96 18.39 2.69 -18.40
C GLU A 96 17.29 3.14 -19.39
N GLY A 97 17.26 4.44 -19.74
CA GLY A 97 16.33 5.03 -20.71
C GLY A 97 16.72 4.88 -22.19
N GLY A 98 17.85 4.22 -22.48
CA GLY A 98 18.39 4.06 -23.85
C GLY A 98 17.82 2.86 -24.61
N PHE A 99 18.39 2.58 -25.79
CA PHE A 99 17.97 1.46 -26.66
C PHE A 99 18.57 0.10 -26.29
N SER A 100 19.47 0.06 -25.31
CA SER A 100 20.10 -1.19 -24.82
C SER A 100 20.19 -1.18 -23.30
N PRO A 101 19.04 -1.13 -22.59
CA PRO A 101 19.00 -1.07 -21.15
C PRO A 101 19.40 -2.41 -20.54
N SER A 102 20.01 -2.35 -19.37
CA SER A 102 20.19 -3.50 -18.49
C SER A 102 19.01 -3.58 -17.51
N HIS A 103 18.13 -4.56 -17.72
CA HIS A 103 16.96 -4.75 -16.85
C HIS A 103 17.36 -5.07 -15.40
N LEU A 104 18.48 -5.77 -15.20
CA LEU A 104 19.05 -6.05 -13.88
C LEU A 104 19.58 -4.78 -13.21
N ASN A 105 20.31 -3.93 -13.95
CA ASN A 105 20.78 -2.65 -13.37
C ASN A 105 19.59 -1.76 -13.00
N PHE A 106 18.55 -1.73 -13.85
CA PHE A 106 17.36 -0.94 -13.55
C PHE A 106 16.63 -1.46 -12.31
N ALA A 107 16.50 -2.78 -12.17
CA ALA A 107 15.94 -3.40 -10.97
C ALA A 107 16.72 -3.04 -9.69
N GLN A 108 18.04 -3.10 -9.76
CA GLN A 108 18.91 -2.69 -8.67
C GLN A 108 18.79 -1.19 -8.37
N ASP A 109 18.62 -0.34 -9.39
CA ASP A 109 18.40 1.09 -9.21
C ASP A 109 17.08 1.38 -8.50
N LEU A 110 15.99 0.69 -8.84
CA LEU A 110 14.70 0.81 -8.17
C LEU A 110 14.83 0.47 -6.66
N ALA A 111 15.44 -0.67 -6.35
CA ALA A 111 15.70 -1.11 -4.97
C ALA A 111 16.63 -0.14 -4.21
N PHE A 112 17.68 0.34 -4.88
CA PHE A 112 18.65 1.27 -4.33
C PHE A 112 17.99 2.61 -3.98
N VAL A 113 17.17 3.17 -4.87
CA VAL A 113 16.49 4.45 -4.66
C VAL A 113 15.53 4.39 -3.47
N ILE A 114 14.78 3.30 -3.30
CA ILE A 114 13.96 3.08 -2.10
C ILE A 114 14.85 3.13 -0.84
N THR A 115 15.98 2.42 -0.86
CA THR A 115 16.91 2.36 0.28
C THR A 115 17.47 3.75 0.61
N GLN A 116 17.88 4.51 -0.40
CA GLN A 116 18.45 5.85 -0.20
C GLN A 116 17.41 6.84 0.34
N ILE A 117 16.19 6.85 -0.21
CA ILE A 117 15.12 7.73 0.28
C ILE A 117 14.76 7.35 1.72
N LYS A 118 14.64 6.06 2.06
CA LYS A 118 14.40 5.61 3.45
C LYS A 118 15.52 6.05 4.40
N ALA A 119 16.77 6.02 3.96
CA ALA A 119 17.90 6.47 4.76
C ALA A 119 17.84 7.98 5.09
N GLN A 120 17.25 8.81 4.22
CA GLN A 120 17.08 10.25 4.51
C GLN A 120 16.21 10.51 5.75
N ASN A 121 15.35 9.58 6.14
CA ASN A 121 14.44 9.76 7.27
C ASN A 121 15.16 10.10 8.58
N THR A 122 16.38 9.60 8.77
CA THR A 122 17.19 9.80 9.99
C THR A 122 18.39 10.73 9.78
N GLN A 123 18.65 11.16 8.55
CA GLN A 123 19.77 12.04 8.22
C GLN A 123 19.39 13.51 8.43
N ASN A 124 19.95 14.13 9.47
CA ASN A 124 19.69 15.54 9.75
C ASN A 124 20.09 16.42 8.54
N GLY A 125 19.19 17.31 8.11
CA GLY A 125 19.39 18.16 6.94
C GLY A 125 19.08 17.49 5.59
N ALA A 126 18.71 16.20 5.54
CA ALA A 126 18.23 15.57 4.31
C ALA A 126 16.85 16.09 3.92
N PHE A 127 16.56 16.08 2.62
CA PHE A 127 15.32 16.63 2.06
C PHE A 127 14.06 15.98 2.67
N PHE A 128 14.09 14.66 2.89
CA PHE A 128 12.99 13.89 3.49
C PHE A 128 13.19 13.56 4.99
N PHE A 129 13.97 14.35 5.73
CA PHE A 129 14.21 14.13 7.15
C PHE A 129 12.90 14.04 7.96
N GLN A 130 12.70 12.93 8.66
CA GLN A 130 11.48 12.61 9.44
C GLN A 130 10.17 12.61 8.63
N ARG A 131 10.22 12.33 7.32
CA ARG A 131 9.04 12.30 6.42
C ARG A 131 8.72 10.93 5.84
N ILE A 132 9.53 9.91 6.10
CA ILE A 132 9.40 8.62 5.42
C ILE A 132 8.70 7.59 6.30
N HIS A 133 7.74 6.88 5.70
CA HIS A 133 7.08 5.74 6.33
C HIS A 133 7.95 4.47 6.24
N PRO A 134 7.91 3.56 7.22
CA PRO A 134 8.69 2.32 7.17
C PRO A 134 8.38 1.44 5.97
N LYS A 135 7.16 1.48 5.43
CA LYS A 135 6.76 0.70 4.26
C LYS A 135 7.13 1.39 2.94
N ALA A 136 7.51 0.60 1.94
CA ALA A 136 7.78 1.05 0.58
C ALA A 136 7.21 0.09 -0.48
N GLY A 137 6.87 0.63 -1.65
CA GLY A 137 6.42 -0.15 -2.80
C GLY A 137 7.39 -0.06 -3.97
N VAL A 138 7.36 -1.06 -4.83
CA VAL A 138 8.00 -0.99 -6.15
C VAL A 138 6.94 -1.17 -7.23
N MET A 139 7.04 -0.34 -8.26
CA MET A 139 6.13 -0.31 -9.39
C MET A 139 6.89 -0.21 -10.70
N GLY A 140 6.19 -0.47 -11.80
CA GLY A 140 6.70 -0.10 -13.11
C GLY A 140 5.79 -0.49 -14.25
N HIS A 141 6.09 0.07 -15.41
CA HIS A 141 5.38 -0.18 -16.66
C HIS A 141 6.26 -0.92 -17.67
N SER A 142 5.72 -1.91 -18.40
CA SER A 142 6.44 -2.58 -19.49
C SER A 142 7.79 -3.15 -19.00
N MET A 143 8.91 -2.80 -19.65
CA MET A 143 10.27 -3.07 -19.19
C MET A 143 10.46 -2.77 -17.68
N GLY A 144 10.03 -1.60 -17.22
CA GLY A 144 10.13 -1.21 -15.82
C GLY A 144 9.26 -2.05 -14.88
N GLY A 145 8.15 -2.60 -15.38
CA GLY A 145 7.32 -3.56 -14.63
C GLY A 145 8.01 -4.91 -14.46
N GLY A 146 8.73 -5.38 -15.49
CA GLY A 146 9.59 -6.56 -15.37
C GLY A 146 10.77 -6.32 -14.42
N SER A 147 11.44 -5.18 -14.55
CA SER A 147 12.49 -4.76 -13.61
C SER A 147 11.98 -4.59 -12.18
N ALA A 148 10.72 -4.23 -11.96
CA ALA A 148 10.11 -4.20 -10.64
C ALA A 148 9.96 -5.60 -10.02
N HIS A 149 9.65 -6.64 -10.81
CA HIS A 149 9.67 -8.02 -10.32
C HIS A 149 11.09 -8.46 -9.95
N LEU A 150 12.07 -8.15 -10.79
CA LEU A 150 13.48 -8.37 -10.47
C LEU A 150 13.86 -7.67 -9.16
N ALA A 151 13.48 -6.40 -8.98
CA ALA A 151 13.79 -5.60 -7.80
C ALA A 151 13.17 -6.18 -6.52
N ALA A 152 11.89 -6.59 -6.60
CA ALA A 152 11.19 -7.24 -5.50
C ALA A 152 11.86 -8.57 -5.08
N ALA A 153 12.48 -9.28 -6.02
CA ALA A 153 13.21 -10.51 -5.73
C ALA A 153 14.61 -10.29 -5.14
N LEU A 154 15.14 -9.05 -5.10
CA LEU A 154 16.48 -8.75 -4.56
C LEU A 154 16.54 -8.72 -3.01
N GLY A 155 15.40 -8.83 -2.31
CA GLY A 155 15.35 -8.74 -0.85
C GLY A 155 15.61 -7.33 -0.28
N ALA A 156 15.42 -6.30 -1.10
CA ALA A 156 15.43 -4.90 -0.67
C ALA A 156 14.25 -4.59 0.27
N PRO A 157 14.26 -3.49 1.03
CA PRO A 157 13.21 -3.16 2.00
C PRO A 157 11.93 -2.65 1.32
N ILE A 158 11.29 -3.54 0.55
CA ILE A 158 10.10 -3.39 -0.28
C ILE A 158 8.98 -4.25 0.32
N ASP A 159 7.80 -3.67 0.49
CA ASP A 159 6.66 -4.26 1.17
C ASP A 159 5.51 -4.60 0.22
N ALA A 160 5.49 -4.04 -1.00
CA ALA A 160 4.47 -4.34 -2.00
C ALA A 160 4.97 -4.14 -3.43
N LEU A 161 4.46 -4.96 -4.35
CA LEU A 161 4.68 -4.86 -5.79
C LEU A 161 3.38 -4.51 -6.50
N CYS A 162 3.43 -3.58 -7.45
CA CYS A 162 2.33 -3.36 -8.39
C CYS A 162 2.87 -3.02 -9.79
N THR A 163 2.54 -3.81 -10.79
CA THR A 163 3.10 -3.67 -12.14
C THR A 163 2.03 -3.47 -13.18
N LEU A 164 2.35 -2.62 -14.17
CA LEU A 164 1.44 -2.19 -15.22
C LEU A 164 1.95 -2.72 -16.55
N ALA A 165 1.24 -3.69 -17.12
CA ALA A 165 1.65 -4.39 -18.32
C ALA A 165 3.14 -4.82 -18.31
N PRO A 166 3.64 -5.51 -17.25
CA PRO A 166 5.06 -5.86 -17.17
C PRO A 166 5.52 -6.72 -18.35
N ALA A 167 6.71 -6.41 -18.86
CA ALA A 167 7.42 -7.19 -19.88
C ALA A 167 8.31 -8.24 -19.23
N GLU A 168 8.43 -9.41 -19.84
CA GLU A 168 9.52 -10.34 -19.54
C GLU A 168 10.88 -9.66 -19.83
N THR A 169 11.88 -9.97 -19.01
CA THR A 169 13.18 -9.32 -18.98
C THR A 169 14.32 -10.32 -19.16
N ASN A 170 15.55 -9.79 -19.27
CA ASN A 170 16.77 -10.55 -19.12
C ASN A 170 17.59 -9.92 -17.99
N PRO A 171 17.79 -10.58 -16.83
CA PRO A 171 17.32 -11.93 -16.46
C PRO A 171 15.78 -12.01 -16.37
N SER A 172 15.23 -13.23 -16.39
CA SER A 172 13.77 -13.45 -16.44
C SER A 172 13.05 -12.95 -15.17
N ALA A 173 12.10 -12.03 -15.37
CA ALA A 173 11.13 -11.58 -14.39
C ALA A 173 10.13 -12.68 -14.04
N ILE A 174 9.76 -13.57 -14.97
CA ILE A 174 8.92 -14.75 -14.66
C ILE A 174 9.64 -15.65 -13.66
N SER A 175 10.92 -15.97 -13.90
CA SER A 175 11.72 -16.76 -12.97
C SER A 175 11.92 -16.03 -11.63
N ALA A 176 12.21 -14.73 -11.65
CA ALA A 176 12.37 -13.96 -10.42
C ALA A 176 11.08 -13.91 -9.57
N SER A 177 9.91 -13.93 -10.21
CA SER A 177 8.61 -13.92 -9.53
C SER A 177 8.43 -15.09 -8.55
N GLN A 178 9.13 -16.22 -8.76
CA GLN A 178 9.10 -17.38 -7.87
C GLN A 178 9.66 -17.09 -6.48
N ASN A 179 10.46 -16.03 -6.33
CA ASN A 179 11.08 -15.65 -5.05
C ASN A 179 10.37 -14.47 -4.37
N ILE A 180 9.26 -13.98 -4.92
CA ILE A 180 8.56 -12.80 -4.40
C ILE A 180 7.47 -13.22 -3.42
N THR A 181 7.75 -13.07 -2.12
CA THR A 181 6.80 -13.39 -1.04
C THR A 181 5.99 -12.19 -0.54
N LEU A 182 6.28 -10.99 -1.05
CA LEU A 182 5.54 -9.77 -0.74
C LEU A 182 4.23 -9.66 -1.53
N PRO A 183 3.20 -8.97 -0.99
CA PRO A 183 1.96 -8.72 -1.70
C PRO A 183 2.21 -8.16 -3.10
N SER A 184 1.58 -8.76 -4.12
CA SER A 184 1.84 -8.45 -5.53
C SER A 184 0.58 -8.27 -6.37
N LEU A 185 0.48 -7.15 -7.08
CA LEU A 185 -0.57 -6.87 -8.07
C LEU A 185 0.03 -6.76 -9.48
N VAL A 186 -0.50 -7.55 -10.42
CA VAL A 186 -0.12 -7.51 -11.83
C VAL A 186 -1.32 -7.04 -12.65
N ILE A 187 -1.20 -5.89 -13.31
CA ILE A 187 -2.26 -5.29 -14.13
C ILE A 187 -1.90 -5.44 -15.61
N ALA A 188 -2.87 -5.86 -16.41
CA ALA A 188 -2.77 -6.18 -17.82
C ALA A 188 -3.82 -5.39 -18.61
N GLY A 189 -3.51 -5.08 -19.88
CA GLY A 189 -4.52 -4.73 -20.88
C GLY A 189 -4.85 -5.99 -21.69
N SER A 190 -6.12 -6.34 -21.86
CA SER A 190 -6.47 -7.58 -22.58
C SER A 190 -6.05 -7.56 -24.05
N ASN A 191 -5.89 -6.36 -24.63
CA ASN A 191 -5.47 -6.12 -26.00
C ASN A 191 -4.01 -5.63 -26.06
N ASP A 192 -3.23 -5.84 -25.01
CA ASP A 192 -1.80 -5.61 -25.04
C ASP A 192 -1.13 -6.62 -26.00
N CYS A 193 -0.60 -6.10 -27.11
CA CYS A 193 0.15 -6.90 -28.08
C CYS A 193 1.68 -6.74 -27.95
N ILE A 194 2.15 -5.76 -27.16
CA ILE A 194 3.57 -5.44 -26.98
C ILE A 194 4.17 -6.39 -25.96
N THR A 195 3.48 -6.56 -24.84
CA THR A 195 3.79 -7.55 -23.81
C THR A 195 2.56 -8.43 -23.60
N PRO A 196 2.24 -9.36 -24.53
CA PRO A 196 1.01 -10.13 -24.45
C PRO A 196 0.81 -10.78 -23.07
N PRO A 197 -0.40 -10.68 -22.48
CA PRO A 197 -0.62 -11.13 -21.11
C PRO A 197 -0.28 -12.62 -20.91
N ASN A 198 -0.56 -13.47 -21.90
CA ASN A 198 -0.32 -14.91 -21.86
C ASN A 198 1.17 -15.29 -21.84
N THR A 199 2.07 -14.44 -22.32
CA THR A 199 3.52 -14.72 -22.38
C THR A 199 4.34 -13.92 -21.37
N ASN A 200 3.76 -12.88 -20.75
CA ASN A 200 4.48 -12.00 -19.83
C ASN A 200 3.78 -11.93 -18.46
N GLN A 201 2.61 -11.29 -18.43
CA GLN A 201 1.98 -10.80 -17.21
C GLN A 201 1.34 -11.94 -16.39
N LEU A 202 0.60 -12.82 -17.07
CA LEU A 202 -0.03 -13.97 -16.44
C LEU A 202 1.01 -15.01 -15.97
N PRO A 203 2.07 -15.34 -16.74
CA PRO A 203 3.18 -16.14 -16.24
C PRO A 203 3.87 -15.56 -14.98
N MET A 204 4.11 -14.24 -14.91
CA MET A 204 4.66 -13.62 -13.70
C MET A 204 3.74 -13.80 -12.50
N TYR A 205 2.44 -13.53 -12.65
CA TYR A 205 1.45 -13.75 -11.59
C TYR A 205 1.37 -15.22 -11.14
N ASN A 206 1.40 -16.16 -12.09
CA ASN A 206 1.35 -17.59 -11.80
C ASN A 206 2.60 -18.09 -11.09
N ALA A 207 3.76 -17.52 -11.41
CA ALA A 207 5.04 -17.85 -10.79
C ALA A 207 5.15 -17.38 -9.34
N LEU A 208 4.39 -16.35 -8.92
CA LEU A 208 4.35 -15.93 -7.52
C LEU A 208 3.95 -17.10 -6.60
N PRO A 209 4.68 -17.34 -5.48
CA PRO A 209 4.41 -18.41 -4.53
C PRO A 209 2.95 -18.48 -4.07
N SER A 210 2.48 -19.71 -3.82
CA SER A 210 1.21 -19.93 -3.14
C SER A 210 1.30 -19.40 -1.70
N GLY A 211 0.25 -18.69 -1.26
CA GLY A 211 0.21 -18.06 0.06
C GLY A 211 0.61 -16.58 0.09
N THR A 212 1.24 -16.06 -0.96
CA THR A 212 1.41 -14.62 -1.15
C THR A 212 0.03 -13.98 -1.42
N CYS A 213 -0.27 -12.83 -0.80
CA CYS A 213 -1.43 -12.04 -1.22
C CYS A 213 -1.17 -11.50 -2.63
N LYS A 214 -1.79 -12.11 -3.64
CA LYS A 214 -1.56 -11.77 -5.04
C LYS A 214 -2.85 -11.52 -5.80
N ALA A 215 -2.79 -10.61 -6.77
CA ALA A 215 -3.88 -10.35 -7.70
C ALA A 215 -3.34 -10.11 -9.12
N TYR A 216 -4.08 -10.63 -10.10
CA TYR A 216 -3.94 -10.34 -11.52
C TYR A 216 -5.23 -9.72 -12.02
N LEU A 217 -5.10 -8.63 -12.77
CA LEU A 217 -6.20 -7.86 -13.31
C LEU A 217 -5.96 -7.65 -14.81
N SER A 218 -6.89 -8.09 -15.67
CA SER A 218 -6.87 -7.81 -17.10
C SER A 218 -8.00 -6.88 -17.48
N ILE A 219 -7.66 -5.65 -17.87
CA ILE A 219 -8.63 -4.62 -18.27
C ILE A 219 -9.15 -4.95 -19.68
N THR A 220 -10.43 -5.24 -19.79
CA THR A 220 -11.06 -5.64 -21.06
C THR A 220 -10.99 -4.50 -22.07
N GLY A 221 -10.43 -4.79 -23.24
CA GLY A 221 -10.25 -3.84 -24.32
C GLY A 221 -9.06 -2.90 -24.16
N GLY A 222 -8.34 -2.97 -23.03
CA GLY A 222 -7.22 -2.08 -22.75
C GLY A 222 -5.93 -2.48 -23.48
N SER A 223 -5.11 -1.50 -23.85
CA SER A 223 -3.80 -1.72 -24.50
C SER A 223 -2.60 -1.54 -23.54
N HIS A 224 -1.39 -1.74 -24.07
CA HIS A 224 -0.13 -1.53 -23.39
C HIS A 224 0.08 -0.06 -22.99
N CYS A 225 0.07 0.85 -23.97
CA CYS A 225 0.43 2.26 -23.78
C CYS A 225 -0.69 3.13 -23.21
N GLN A 226 -1.86 2.56 -22.96
CA GLN A 226 -2.95 3.24 -22.24
C GLN A 226 -2.73 3.23 -20.71
N MET A 227 -1.75 2.47 -20.20
CA MET A 227 -1.33 2.49 -18.79
C MET A 227 -0.67 3.82 -18.36
N ALA A 228 -0.14 4.57 -19.32
CA ALA A 228 0.53 5.85 -19.13
C ALA A 228 -0.12 6.95 -19.99
N ASN A 229 0.29 8.20 -19.78
CA ASN A 229 -0.09 9.29 -20.68
C ASN A 229 0.49 9.07 -22.08
N SER A 230 -0.12 9.73 -23.08
CA SER A 230 0.30 9.58 -24.47
C SER A 230 1.78 9.88 -24.63
N ASN A 231 2.49 8.93 -25.24
CA ASN A 231 3.91 9.01 -25.49
C ASN A 231 4.17 8.51 -26.92
N PHE A 232 4.93 9.27 -27.69
CA PHE A 232 5.19 8.95 -29.09
C PHE A 232 5.85 7.58 -29.26
N ASN A 233 6.90 7.27 -28.49
CA ASN A 233 7.65 6.01 -28.63
C ASN A 233 6.77 4.80 -28.32
N CYS A 234 5.96 4.89 -27.27
CA CYS A 234 5.04 3.81 -26.92
C CYS A 234 3.95 3.65 -27.99
N SER A 235 3.31 4.75 -28.40
CA SER A 235 2.23 4.73 -29.40
C SER A 235 2.74 4.24 -30.77
N PHE A 236 3.99 4.57 -31.12
CA PHE A 236 4.64 4.07 -32.32
C PHE A 236 4.84 2.55 -32.26
N GLY A 237 5.27 2.01 -31.11
CA GLY A 237 5.37 0.56 -30.90
C GLY A 237 4.03 -0.15 -31.04
N GLU A 238 2.93 0.46 -30.57
CA GLU A 238 1.57 -0.09 -30.68
C GLU A 238 0.89 0.11 -32.03
N ALA A 239 1.47 0.89 -32.96
CA ALA A 239 0.79 1.29 -34.18
C ALA A 239 0.38 0.10 -35.09
N THR A 240 1.08 -1.03 -34.96
CA THR A 240 0.80 -2.27 -35.71
C THR A 240 0.11 -3.34 -34.86
N CYS A 241 -0.33 -3.02 -33.64
CA CYS A 241 -0.96 -3.98 -32.75
C CYS A 241 -2.33 -4.47 -33.25
N ALA A 242 -2.53 -5.79 -33.13
CA ALA A 242 -3.83 -6.43 -33.32
C ALA A 242 -4.07 -7.47 -32.20
N PRO A 243 -5.21 -7.42 -31.49
CA PRO A 243 -6.24 -6.38 -31.57
C PRO A 243 -5.73 -5.03 -31.03
N GLY A 244 -6.21 -3.92 -31.60
CA GLY A 244 -6.01 -2.60 -31.03
C GLY A 244 -6.89 -2.36 -29.79
N PRO A 245 -6.71 -1.25 -29.07
CA PRO A 245 -7.57 -0.90 -27.94
C PRO A 245 -9.03 -0.73 -28.36
N THR A 246 -9.96 -1.28 -27.58
CA THR A 246 -11.41 -1.09 -27.77
C THR A 246 -12.04 -0.17 -26.72
N ILE A 247 -11.27 0.25 -25.72
CA ILE A 247 -11.61 1.33 -24.78
C ILE A 247 -10.66 2.51 -24.95
N THR A 248 -11.08 3.68 -24.49
CA THR A 248 -10.23 4.88 -24.50
C THR A 248 -9.19 4.84 -23.38
N ARG A 249 -8.13 5.66 -23.52
CA ARG A 249 -7.09 5.79 -22.48
C ARG A 249 -7.67 6.24 -21.15
N SER A 250 -8.59 7.20 -21.15
CA SER A 250 -9.23 7.68 -19.93
C SER A 250 -10.07 6.60 -19.25
N GLN A 251 -10.78 5.76 -20.02
CA GLN A 251 -11.51 4.62 -19.46
C GLN A 251 -10.56 3.60 -18.84
N GLN A 252 -9.48 3.22 -19.53
CA GLN A 252 -8.48 2.31 -18.97
C GLN A 252 -7.82 2.88 -17.72
N GLN A 253 -7.41 4.15 -17.75
CA GLN A 253 -6.77 4.80 -16.62
C GLN A 253 -7.71 4.91 -15.42
N ALA A 254 -9.00 5.21 -15.62
CA ALA A 254 -9.98 5.24 -14.52
C ALA A 254 -10.12 3.88 -13.82
N ILE A 255 -10.16 2.79 -14.59
CA ILE A 255 -10.15 1.42 -14.06
C ILE A 255 -8.84 1.17 -13.30
N LEU A 256 -7.69 1.35 -13.98
CA LEU A 256 -6.36 1.19 -13.41
C LEU A 256 -6.20 1.93 -12.07
N HIS A 257 -6.55 3.22 -12.03
CA HIS A 257 -6.40 4.07 -10.85
C HIS A 257 -7.21 3.58 -9.66
N SER A 258 -8.41 3.04 -9.90
CA SER A 258 -9.28 2.49 -8.86
C SER A 258 -8.63 1.31 -8.15
N TYR A 259 -8.09 0.34 -8.91
CA TYR A 259 -7.41 -0.82 -8.34
C TYR A 259 -6.06 -0.44 -7.72
N LEU A 260 -5.29 0.43 -8.40
CA LEU A 260 -3.97 0.85 -7.96
C LEU A 260 -4.03 1.55 -6.59
N LEU A 261 -4.93 2.53 -6.42
CA LEU A 261 -5.00 3.27 -5.18
C LEU A 261 -5.44 2.39 -4.00
N LEU A 262 -6.47 1.56 -4.21
CA LEU A 262 -6.95 0.63 -3.18
C LEU A 262 -5.86 -0.38 -2.77
N TRP A 263 -5.13 -0.93 -3.76
CA TRP A 263 -4.00 -1.81 -3.50
C TRP A 263 -2.89 -1.13 -2.70
N MET A 264 -2.47 0.06 -3.12
CA MET A 264 -1.40 0.78 -2.45
C MET A 264 -1.77 1.14 -1.00
N ASN A 265 -3.00 1.57 -0.77
CA ASN A 265 -3.45 1.88 0.59
C ASN A 265 -3.55 0.60 1.44
N ALA A 266 -4.06 -0.50 0.89
CA ALA A 266 -4.21 -1.77 1.59
C ALA A 266 -2.88 -2.36 2.05
N GLN A 267 -1.81 -2.22 1.23
CA GLN A 267 -0.50 -2.84 1.53
C GLN A 267 0.45 -1.89 2.26
N LEU A 268 0.52 -0.62 1.84
CA LEU A 268 1.54 0.33 2.33
C LEU A 268 1.06 1.23 3.46
N LYS A 269 -0.26 1.32 3.68
CA LYS A 269 -0.88 2.09 4.77
C LYS A 269 -1.75 1.23 5.69
N ASP A 270 -1.77 -0.09 5.48
CA ASP A 270 -2.58 -1.03 6.26
C ASP A 270 -4.08 -0.69 6.29
N SER A 271 -4.58 -0.07 5.22
CA SER A 271 -5.99 0.34 5.15
C SER A 271 -6.90 -0.85 4.91
N CYS A 272 -7.54 -1.33 5.98
CA CYS A 272 -8.50 -2.43 5.88
C CYS A 272 -9.75 -2.09 5.06
N SER A 273 -10.24 -0.86 5.14
CA SER A 273 -11.35 -0.40 4.30
C SER A 273 -11.00 -0.51 2.81
N ASP A 274 -9.79 -0.06 2.42
CA ASP A 274 -9.36 -0.14 1.02
C ASP A 274 -9.10 -1.58 0.59
N ARG A 275 -8.63 -2.45 1.51
CA ARG A 275 -8.49 -3.89 1.24
C ARG A 275 -9.85 -4.54 0.96
N ASP A 276 -10.85 -4.28 1.79
CA ASP A 276 -12.18 -4.87 1.60
C ASP A 276 -12.87 -4.32 0.34
N GLN A 277 -12.72 -3.03 0.05
CA GLN A 277 -13.19 -2.42 -1.20
C GLN A 277 -12.48 -2.98 -2.43
N LEU A 278 -11.16 -3.20 -2.36
CA LEU A 278 -10.40 -3.85 -3.43
C LEU A 278 -10.96 -5.24 -3.73
N LEU A 279 -11.21 -6.06 -2.70
CA LEU A 279 -11.73 -7.41 -2.88
C LEU A 279 -13.16 -7.40 -3.44
N GLN A 280 -14.01 -6.45 -3.02
CA GLN A 280 -15.32 -6.25 -3.64
C GLN A 280 -15.18 -5.90 -5.12
N LEU A 281 -14.26 -5.01 -5.46
CA LEU A 281 -14.01 -4.57 -6.83
C LEU A 281 -13.43 -5.70 -7.71
N LEU A 282 -12.56 -6.54 -7.16
CA LEU A 282 -12.04 -7.75 -7.81
C LEU A 282 -13.13 -8.81 -8.03
N ASN A 283 -14.07 -8.97 -7.09
CA ASN A 283 -15.21 -9.88 -7.22
C ASN A 283 -16.25 -9.39 -8.22
N ALA A 284 -16.50 -8.08 -8.26
CA ALA A 284 -17.45 -7.49 -9.20
C ALA A 284 -16.98 -7.63 -10.64
N ALA A 285 -15.66 -7.58 -10.87
CA ALA A 285 -15.02 -7.81 -12.18
C ALA A 285 -15.64 -6.98 -13.34
N ASN A 286 -16.09 -5.76 -13.05
CA ASN A 286 -16.74 -4.91 -14.05
C ASN A 286 -15.72 -4.36 -15.05
N GLY A 287 -15.78 -4.81 -16.30
CA GLY A 287 -14.86 -4.38 -17.36
C GLY A 287 -13.45 -4.97 -17.22
N VAL A 288 -13.27 -6.00 -16.40
CA VAL A 288 -11.99 -6.66 -16.16
C VAL A 288 -12.18 -8.17 -16.01
N THR A 289 -11.11 -8.93 -16.24
CA THR A 289 -10.99 -10.30 -15.75
C THR A 289 -9.99 -10.32 -14.60
N ALA A 290 -10.37 -10.86 -13.45
CA ALA A 290 -9.52 -10.89 -12.26
C ALA A 290 -9.21 -12.31 -11.79
N GLN A 291 -8.00 -12.52 -11.30
CA GLN A 291 -7.59 -13.71 -10.52
C GLN A 291 -6.92 -13.20 -9.26
N TRP A 292 -7.25 -13.73 -8.08
CA TRP A 292 -6.63 -13.25 -6.86
C TRP A 292 -6.65 -14.28 -5.75
N GLN A 293 -5.68 -14.16 -4.86
CA GLN A 293 -5.54 -14.92 -3.63
C GLN A 293 -5.08 -13.93 -2.57
N CYS A 294 -6.03 -13.36 -1.83
CA CYS A 294 -5.79 -12.46 -0.70
C CYS A 294 -6.91 -12.67 0.31
N THR A 295 -6.67 -12.36 1.58
CA THR A 295 -7.72 -12.39 2.61
C THR A 295 -8.28 -10.98 2.79
N SER A 296 -9.60 -10.88 2.99
CA SER A 296 -10.21 -9.64 3.47
C SER A 296 -9.71 -9.36 4.88
N CYS A 297 -9.76 -8.10 5.32
CA CYS A 297 -9.50 -7.82 6.73
C CYS A 297 -10.54 -8.51 7.64
N ALA A 298 -11.76 -8.71 7.13
CA ALA A 298 -12.79 -9.50 7.80
C ALA A 298 -12.47 -11.00 7.95
N LEU A 299 -11.68 -11.59 7.04
CA LEU A 299 -11.18 -12.98 7.10
C LEU A 299 -9.81 -13.06 7.77
N ASP A 300 -9.06 -11.96 7.83
CA ASP A 300 -7.89 -11.83 8.70
C ASP A 300 -8.31 -11.83 10.18
N LEU A 301 -9.56 -11.48 10.53
CA LEU A 301 -10.14 -11.73 11.86
C LEU A 301 -10.34 -13.23 12.18
N ALA A 302 -10.35 -14.11 11.17
CA ALA A 302 -10.37 -15.57 11.39
C ALA A 302 -8.95 -16.16 11.59
N ASN A 303 -7.90 -15.41 11.26
CA ASN A 303 -6.49 -15.76 11.41
C ASN A 303 -5.67 -14.79 12.25
N LEU A 304 -6.30 -13.77 12.86
CA LEU A 304 -5.83 -13.25 14.13
C LEU A 304 -5.64 -14.47 15.05
N PRO A 305 -4.65 -14.48 15.97
CA PRO A 305 -4.82 -15.30 17.16
C PRO A 305 -6.23 -14.99 17.62
N GLN A 306 -7.11 -16.00 17.53
CA GLN A 306 -8.54 -15.87 17.80
C GLN A 306 -8.64 -14.86 18.94
N GLU A 307 -9.36 -13.74 18.80
CA GLU A 307 -9.90 -13.13 20.01
C GLU A 307 -10.70 -14.28 20.61
N LYS A 308 -10.08 -15.01 21.54
CA LYS A 308 -10.71 -15.95 22.43
C LYS A 308 -11.57 -15.02 23.24
N GLY A 309 -12.71 -14.59 22.69
CA GLY A 309 -13.54 -13.57 23.27
C GLY A 309 -13.77 -13.99 24.70
N LEU A 310 -13.17 -13.27 25.62
CA LEU A 310 -13.31 -13.60 27.03
C LEU A 310 -14.79 -13.34 27.29
N ARG A 311 -15.59 -14.37 27.51
CA ARG A 311 -17.03 -14.17 27.75
C ARG A 311 -17.22 -13.67 29.17
N LEU A 312 -17.01 -12.37 29.37
CA LEU A 312 -17.28 -11.74 30.67
C LEU A 312 -18.76 -11.40 30.80
N ALA A 313 -19.23 -11.43 32.04
CA ALA A 313 -20.57 -10.98 32.37
C ALA A 313 -20.76 -9.52 31.95
N ASN A 314 -21.82 -9.28 31.17
CA ASN A 314 -22.23 -7.96 30.72
C ASN A 314 -23.76 -7.88 30.83
N PRO A 315 -24.32 -6.97 31.66
CA PRO A 315 -23.65 -5.89 32.39
C PRO A 315 -22.73 -6.37 33.53
N MET A 316 -21.69 -5.57 33.82
CA MET A 316 -20.84 -5.71 35.00
C MET A 316 -21.66 -5.40 36.25
N LEU A 317 -21.62 -6.31 37.22
CA LEU A 317 -22.25 -6.11 38.54
C LEU A 317 -21.26 -5.42 39.48
N SER A 318 -21.12 -5.90 40.71
CA SER A 318 -20.18 -5.38 41.69
C SER A 318 -18.75 -5.83 41.46
N THR A 319 -18.60 -7.00 40.84
CA THR A 319 -17.31 -7.60 40.52
C THR A 319 -17.25 -8.03 39.06
N LEU A 320 -16.04 -7.95 38.49
CA LEU A 320 -15.68 -8.48 37.19
C LEU A 320 -14.77 -9.69 37.40
N SER A 321 -15.22 -10.87 36.97
CA SER A 321 -14.48 -12.13 37.07
C SER A 321 -13.95 -12.54 35.70
N ILE A 322 -12.62 -12.58 35.58
CA ILE A 322 -11.87 -12.98 34.40
C ILE A 322 -11.70 -14.51 34.44
N PRO A 323 -12.16 -15.26 33.41
CA PRO A 323 -12.04 -16.72 33.36
C PRO A 323 -10.62 -17.19 33.03
N LEU A 324 -9.61 -16.63 33.71
CA LEU A 324 -8.20 -16.99 33.63
C LEU A 324 -7.61 -16.96 35.05
N PRO A 325 -6.61 -17.81 35.36
CA PRO A 325 -5.92 -17.73 36.63
C PRO A 325 -5.16 -16.40 36.74
N ALA A 326 -5.19 -15.79 37.93
CA ALA A 326 -4.54 -14.52 38.22
C ALA A 326 -3.06 -14.50 37.79
N THR A 327 -2.36 -15.62 37.94
CA THR A 327 -0.94 -15.77 37.59
C THR A 327 -0.65 -15.68 36.09
N ALA A 328 -1.64 -15.93 35.23
CA ALA A 328 -1.52 -15.83 33.77
C ALA A 328 -1.76 -14.41 33.23
N ILE A 329 -2.32 -13.52 34.04
CA ILE A 329 -2.67 -12.15 33.64
C ILE A 329 -1.47 -11.23 33.87
N GLN A 330 -0.98 -10.62 32.79
CA GLN A 330 0.08 -9.63 32.86
C GLN A 330 -0.49 -8.27 33.25
N SER A 331 -1.48 -7.78 32.50
CA SER A 331 -2.12 -6.49 32.71
C SER A 331 -3.58 -6.51 32.33
N LEU A 332 -4.41 -5.80 33.08
CA LEU A 332 -5.82 -5.57 32.81
C LEU A 332 -6.12 -4.08 32.99
N ILE A 333 -6.69 -3.46 31.97
CA ILE A 333 -7.01 -2.03 31.91
C ILE A 333 -8.49 -1.89 31.57
N LEU A 334 -9.21 -1.05 32.30
CA LEU A 334 -10.55 -0.58 31.95
C LEU A 334 -10.45 0.90 31.55
N ARG A 335 -11.03 1.23 30.40
CA ARG A 335 -11.17 2.60 29.90
C ARG A 335 -12.64 3.00 29.83
N ASP A 336 -12.95 4.26 30.09
CA ASP A 336 -14.25 4.82 29.73
C ASP A 336 -14.34 5.06 28.21
N ILE A 337 -15.52 5.49 27.72
CA ILE A 337 -15.75 5.77 26.29
C ILE A 337 -14.93 6.95 25.76
N GLN A 338 -14.36 7.78 26.63
CA GLN A 338 -13.44 8.86 26.27
C GLN A 338 -11.98 8.38 26.23
N GLY A 339 -11.72 7.09 26.50
CA GLY A 339 -10.40 6.46 26.46
C GLY A 339 -9.58 6.63 27.74
N LYS A 340 -10.13 7.26 28.78
CA LYS A 340 -9.45 7.47 30.06
C LYS A 340 -9.39 6.16 30.84
N ILE A 341 -8.22 5.82 31.36
CA ILE A 341 -8.04 4.65 32.23
C ILE A 341 -8.78 4.92 33.55
N VAL A 342 -9.74 4.07 33.87
CA VAL A 342 -10.52 4.11 35.12
C VAL A 342 -10.10 3.03 36.10
N LEU A 343 -9.47 1.96 35.62
CA LEU A 343 -8.88 0.92 36.46
C LEU A 343 -7.73 0.24 35.71
N GLU A 344 -6.67 -0.08 36.46
CA GLU A 344 -5.56 -0.89 35.98
C GLU A 344 -5.14 -1.88 37.07
N LYS A 345 -4.98 -3.15 36.71
CA LYS A 345 -4.59 -4.24 37.62
C LYS A 345 -3.66 -5.23 36.92
N ASN A 346 -2.71 -5.76 37.68
CA ASN A 346 -1.82 -6.83 37.25
C ASN A 346 -2.08 -8.07 38.10
N ASN A 347 -1.83 -9.26 37.53
CA ASN A 347 -1.99 -10.55 38.21
C ASN A 347 -3.34 -10.70 38.99
N SER A 348 -4.45 -10.23 38.43
CA SER A 348 -5.75 -10.20 39.11
C SER A 348 -6.85 -10.78 38.23
N ALA A 349 -7.52 -11.84 38.72
CA ALA A 349 -8.62 -12.50 38.02
C ALA A 349 -10.02 -12.03 38.48
N THR A 350 -10.13 -11.41 39.65
CA THR A 350 -11.40 -10.86 40.16
C THR A 350 -11.17 -9.42 40.60
N ILE A 351 -12.02 -8.52 40.11
CA ILE A 351 -11.85 -7.08 40.29
C ILE A 351 -13.16 -6.48 40.78
N ALA A 352 -13.12 -5.72 41.88
CA ALA A 352 -14.25 -4.91 42.31
C ALA A 352 -14.43 -3.73 41.35
N VAL A 353 -15.64 -3.51 40.88
CA VAL A 353 -16.03 -2.46 39.93
C VAL A 353 -17.25 -1.65 40.39
N ASP A 354 -17.65 -1.81 41.65
CA ASP A 354 -18.75 -1.07 42.31
C ASP A 354 -18.62 0.45 42.21
N PHE A 355 -17.39 0.95 42.21
CA PHE A 355 -17.09 2.37 42.19
C PHE A 355 -17.27 3.02 40.81
N LEU A 356 -17.45 2.22 39.75
CA LEU A 356 -17.67 2.72 38.40
C LEU A 356 -19.10 3.25 38.26
N ALA A 357 -19.23 4.42 37.65
CA ALA A 357 -20.53 4.97 37.27
C ALA A 357 -21.21 4.07 36.22
N ALA A 358 -22.54 4.14 36.13
CA ALA A 358 -23.27 3.49 35.05
C ALA A 358 -22.80 4.04 33.69
N GLY A 359 -22.50 3.15 32.75
CA GLY A 359 -21.86 3.56 31.50
C GLY A 359 -21.23 2.42 30.72
N THR A 360 -20.58 2.77 29.62
CA THR A 360 -19.84 1.81 28.78
C THR A 360 -18.35 1.91 29.10
N TYR A 361 -17.70 0.76 29.17
CA TYR A 361 -16.27 0.62 29.39
C TYR A 361 -15.65 -0.33 28.37
N ILE A 362 -14.37 -0.13 28.10
CA ILE A 362 -13.55 -1.01 27.26
C ILE A 362 -12.53 -1.69 28.16
N LEU A 363 -12.59 -3.01 28.24
CA LEU A 363 -11.59 -3.83 28.90
C LEU A 363 -10.50 -4.18 27.89
N GLU A 364 -9.24 -3.99 28.28
CA GLU A 364 -8.04 -4.43 27.59
C GLU A 364 -7.26 -5.36 28.53
N LEU A 365 -6.98 -6.58 28.11
CA LEU A 365 -6.29 -7.59 28.90
C LEU A 365 -5.10 -8.13 28.11
N THR A 366 -3.93 -8.21 28.75
CA THR A 366 -2.74 -8.88 28.21
C THR A 366 -2.34 -10.01 29.15
N THR A 367 -2.07 -11.19 28.62
CA THR A 367 -1.56 -12.33 29.39
C THR A 367 -0.03 -12.38 29.34
N LYS A 368 0.58 -13.10 30.29
CA LYS A 368 2.04 -13.26 30.31
C LYS A 368 2.60 -14.05 29.13
N SER A 369 1.75 -14.83 28.45
CA SER A 369 2.09 -15.51 27.19
C SER A 369 2.03 -14.59 25.97
N GLY A 370 1.65 -13.31 26.15
CA GLY A 370 1.56 -12.32 25.07
C GLY A 370 0.22 -12.28 24.33
N GLU A 371 -0.78 -13.07 24.75
CA GLU A 371 -2.13 -12.98 24.20
C GLU A 371 -2.80 -11.67 24.66
N ARG A 372 -3.56 -11.04 23.78
CA ARG A 372 -4.30 -9.80 24.07
C ARG A 372 -5.79 -10.00 23.81
N TYR A 373 -6.61 -9.44 24.67
CA TYR A 373 -8.07 -9.55 24.65
C TYR A 373 -8.70 -8.17 24.82
N GLN A 374 -9.75 -7.87 24.07
CA GLN A 374 -10.53 -6.65 24.26
C GLN A 374 -12.03 -6.96 24.36
N GLN A 375 -12.75 -6.31 25.29
CA GLN A 375 -14.20 -6.46 25.36
C GLN A 375 -14.89 -5.16 25.81
N LYS A 376 -15.98 -4.81 25.12
CA LYS A 376 -16.91 -3.77 25.55
C LYS A 376 -17.84 -4.29 26.65
N LEU A 377 -17.90 -3.59 27.78
CA LEU A 377 -18.69 -3.93 28.96
C LEU A 377 -19.62 -2.77 29.33
N MET A 378 -20.82 -3.06 29.81
CA MET A 378 -21.74 -2.05 30.35
C MET A 378 -21.80 -2.17 31.87
N LYS A 379 -21.72 -1.05 32.59
CA LYS A 379 -22.01 -0.97 34.03
C LYS A 379 -23.44 -0.48 34.19
N GLN A 380 -24.27 -1.25 34.90
CA GLN A 380 -25.58 -0.82 35.37
C GLN A 380 -25.47 -0.21 36.76
#